data_AF-A0A956L9U9-F1
#
_entry.id   AF-A0A956L9U9-F1
#
_cell.length_a   1.000
_cell.length_b   1.000
_cell.length_c   1.000
_cell.angle_alpha   90.00
_cell.angle_beta   90.00
_cell.angle_gamma   90.00
#
_symmetry.space_group_name_H-M   'P 1'
#
loop_
_entity.id
_entity.type
_entity.pdbx_description
1 polymer ?
#
loop_
_entity_poly.entity_id
_entity_poly.type
_entity_poly.pdbx_seq_one_letter_code
_entity_poly.pdbx_strand_id
1 'polypeptide(L)'
;ESSFLSWAAGVTWRVVADEFRGRERRQRALQGFVTVAAQAPGLGPDDALERAERSTVLERAIATRLSERQRLAIVGELAGEPTTALARRLGVTPNALYKLTHDARRKLRCALNEAERRPPCSADASVQLDACPTKDSSPPNDQRACIR
;
A
#
# COMPACT_ATOMS: atom_id res chain seq x y z
N GLU A 1 33.49 35.56 -25.38
CA GLU A 1 32.19 34.90 -25.65
C GLU A 1 32.08 33.46 -25.10
N SER A 2 33.10 32.94 -24.42
CA SER A 2 33.18 31.53 -23.99
C SER A 2 32.46 31.16 -22.67
N SER A 3 31.91 32.14 -21.95
CA SER A 3 31.21 31.90 -20.67
C SER A 3 29.83 31.27 -20.84
N PHE A 4 29.15 31.58 -21.96
CA PHE A 4 27.80 31.08 -22.22
C PHE A 4 27.76 29.58 -22.50
N LEU A 5 28.66 29.08 -23.35
CA LEU A 5 28.72 27.64 -23.68
C LEU A 5 29.09 26.80 -22.45
N SER A 6 30.00 27.28 -21.61
CA SER A 6 30.37 26.59 -20.37
C SER A 6 29.21 26.56 -19.35
N TRP A 7 28.48 27.67 -19.20
CA TRP A 7 27.27 27.71 -18.37
C TRP A 7 26.17 26.80 -18.92
N ALA A 8 25.90 26.85 -20.22
CA ALA A 8 24.89 26.04 -20.88
C ALA A 8 25.22 24.54 -20.78
N ALA A 9 26.48 24.15 -20.97
CA ALA A 9 26.95 22.77 -20.78
C ALA A 9 26.75 22.28 -19.33
N GLY A 10 26.95 23.15 -18.34
CA GLY A 10 26.65 22.85 -16.95
C GLY A 10 25.15 22.64 -16.68
N VAL A 11 24.28 23.42 -17.32
CA VAL A 11 22.81 23.26 -17.21
C VAL A 11 22.36 21.97 -17.89
N THR A 12 22.82 21.70 -19.12
CA THR A 12 22.45 20.49 -19.85
C THR A 12 22.91 19.23 -19.11
N TRP A 13 24.14 19.21 -18.59
CA TRP A 13 24.62 18.10 -17.77
C TRP A 13 23.75 17.86 -16.53
N ARG A 14 23.34 18.91 -15.80
CA ARG A 14 22.49 18.77 -14.62
C ARG A 14 21.11 18.23 -14.97
N VAL A 15 20.52 18.68 -16.08
CA VAL A 15 19.23 18.16 -16.57
C VAL A 15 19.36 16.69 -16.97
N VAL A 16 20.39 16.35 -17.75
CA VAL A 16 20.67 14.96 -18.16
C VAL A 16 20.93 14.07 -16.94
N ALA A 17 21.70 14.55 -15.96
CA ALA A 17 21.98 13.83 -14.73
C ALA A 17 20.73 13.64 -13.85
N ASP A 18 19.82 14.62 -13.81
CA ASP A 18 18.55 14.50 -13.08
C ASP A 18 17.63 13.44 -13.72
N GLU A 19 17.57 13.42 -15.05
CA GLU A 19 16.85 12.40 -15.83
C GLU A 19 17.45 10.99 -15.64
N PHE A 20 18.78 10.86 -15.66
CA PHE A 20 19.46 9.59 -15.39
C PHE A 20 19.22 9.08 -13.97
N ARG A 21 19.31 9.96 -12.96
CA ARG A 21 18.94 9.62 -11.58
C ARG A 21 17.45 9.25 -11.48
N GLY A 22 16.59 9.80 -12.34
CA GLY A 22 15.19 9.40 -12.49
C GLY A 22 15.02 7.96 -12.97
N ARG A 23 15.80 7.52 -13.95
CA ARG A 23 15.79 6.13 -14.44
C ARG A 23 16.25 5.14 -13.38
N GLU A 24 17.34 5.44 -12.69
CA GLU A 24 17.82 4.60 -11.59
C GLU A 24 16.81 4.48 -10.46
N ARG A 25 16.10 5.57 -10.12
CA ARG A 25 15.01 5.54 -9.13
C ARG A 25 13.86 4.63 -9.60
N ARG A 26 13.43 4.75 -10.86
CA ARG A 26 12.35 3.91 -11.41
C ARG A 26 12.75 2.44 -11.44
N GLN A 27 14.01 2.14 -11.75
CA GLN A 27 14.55 0.78 -11.70
C GLN A 27 14.65 0.24 -10.26
N ARG A 28 15.06 1.07 -9.29
CA ARG A 28 15.02 0.71 -7.86
C ARG A 28 13.59 0.52 -7.34
N ALA A 29 12.63 1.31 -7.80
CA ALA A 29 11.22 1.12 -7.44
C ALA A 29 10.68 -0.22 -7.99
N LEU A 30 10.99 -0.55 -9.25
CA LEU A 30 10.65 -1.84 -9.84
C LEU A 30 11.31 -3.01 -9.09
N GLN A 31 12.61 -2.89 -8.77
CA GLN A 31 13.31 -3.90 -7.98
C GLN A 31 12.75 -4.02 -6.56
N GLY A 32 12.37 -2.90 -5.92
CA GLY A 32 11.73 -2.86 -4.61
C GLY A 32 10.39 -3.57 -4.56
N PHE A 33 9.55 -3.41 -5.60
CA PHE A 33 8.31 -4.18 -5.72
C PHE A 33 8.58 -5.69 -5.88
N VAL A 34 9.56 -6.07 -6.70
CA VAL A 34 9.95 -7.47 -6.89
C VAL A 34 10.53 -8.08 -5.62
N THR A 35 11.36 -7.34 -4.87
CA THR A 35 11.92 -7.82 -3.60
C THR A 35 10.87 -7.89 -2.50
N VAL A 36 9.94 -6.94 -2.37
CA VAL A 36 8.84 -7.03 -1.40
C VAL A 36 7.91 -8.21 -1.73
N ALA A 37 7.63 -8.46 -3.02
CA ALA A 37 6.86 -9.63 -3.44
C ALA A 37 7.60 -10.95 -3.16
N ALA A 38 8.93 -10.96 -3.34
CA ALA A 38 9.78 -12.13 -3.10
C ALA A 38 10.12 -12.36 -1.61
N GLN A 39 10.13 -11.30 -0.80
CA GLN A 39 10.44 -11.31 0.64
C GLN A 39 9.21 -11.24 1.52
N ALA A 40 7.99 -11.29 0.97
CA ALA A 40 6.78 -11.38 1.77
C ALA A 40 6.92 -12.59 2.71
N PRO A 41 7.16 -12.40 4.01
CA PRO A 41 7.34 -13.52 4.92
C PRO A 41 5.96 -14.09 5.17
N GLY A 42 5.62 -15.14 4.43
CA GLY A 42 4.60 -16.09 4.83
C GLY A 42 5.25 -17.03 5.82
N LEU A 43 5.15 -16.75 7.12
CA LEU A 43 5.54 -17.68 8.19
C LEU A 43 4.43 -17.81 9.23
N GLY A 44 3.17 -17.86 8.79
CA GLY A 44 2.03 -18.24 9.63
C GLY A 44 0.72 -17.60 9.17
N PRO A 45 -0.43 -18.31 9.28
CA PRO A 45 -1.75 -17.72 9.02
C PRO A 45 -2.06 -16.55 9.97
N ASP A 46 -1.58 -16.60 11.22
CA ASP A 46 -1.75 -15.51 12.20
C ASP A 46 -0.96 -14.25 11.82
N ASP A 47 0.30 -14.39 11.38
CA ASP A 47 1.12 -13.26 10.90
C ASP A 47 0.51 -12.57 9.67
N ALA A 48 -0.20 -13.31 8.83
CA ALA A 48 -0.91 -12.75 7.68
C ALA A 48 -2.16 -11.98 8.11
N LEU A 49 -2.89 -12.49 9.12
CA LEU A 49 -4.07 -11.86 9.68
C LEU A 49 -3.73 -10.54 10.37
N GLU A 50 -2.73 -10.53 11.28
CA GLU A 50 -2.29 -9.31 11.95
C GLU A 50 -1.83 -8.23 10.96
N ARG A 51 -1.16 -8.65 9.87
CA ARG A 51 -0.68 -7.75 8.83
C ARG A 51 -1.84 -7.16 8.02
N ALA A 52 -2.86 -7.97 7.72
CA ALA A 52 -4.09 -7.52 7.06
C ALA A 52 -4.90 -6.56 7.95
N GLU A 53 -5.00 -6.83 9.24
CA GLU A 53 -5.66 -5.93 10.19
C GLU A 53 -4.95 -4.58 10.25
N ARG A 54 -3.62 -4.57 10.39
CA ARG A 54 -2.82 -3.34 10.39
C ARG A 54 -2.93 -2.58 9.06
N SER A 55 -3.01 -3.28 7.92
CA SER A 55 -3.19 -2.64 6.62
C SER A 55 -4.58 -1.99 6.48
N THR A 56 -5.64 -2.64 6.95
CA THR A 56 -7.00 -2.07 6.91
C THR A 56 -7.12 -0.79 7.75
N VAL A 57 -6.45 -0.73 8.91
CA VAL A 57 -6.38 0.48 9.74
C VAL A 57 -5.70 1.62 8.98
N LEU A 58 -4.58 1.34 8.30
CA LEU A 58 -3.86 2.32 7.49
C LEU A 58 -4.69 2.81 6.31
N GLU A 59 -5.32 1.90 5.55
CA GLU A 59 -6.19 2.24 4.43
C GLU A 59 -7.33 3.16 4.86
N ARG A 60 -8.01 2.81 5.96
CA ARG A 60 -9.07 3.65 6.54
C ARG A 60 -8.54 5.00 7.01
N ALA A 61 -7.35 5.06 7.61
CA ALA A 61 -6.73 6.32 8.03
C ALA A 61 -6.36 7.22 6.84
N ILE A 62 -5.88 6.64 5.73
CA ILE A 62 -5.59 7.35 4.48
C ILE A 62 -6.88 7.90 3.85
N ALA A 63 -7.97 7.13 3.91
CA ALA A 63 -9.26 7.54 3.37
C ALA A 63 -9.90 8.68 4.19
N THR A 64 -9.80 8.64 5.52
CA THR A 64 -10.59 9.49 6.43
C THR A 64 -9.83 10.67 7.06
N ARG A 65 -8.52 10.54 7.31
CA ARG A 65 -7.74 11.55 8.08
C ARG A 65 -6.80 12.40 7.24
N LEU A 66 -6.44 11.93 6.05
CA LEU A 66 -5.57 12.66 5.13
C LEU A 66 -6.41 13.50 4.16
N SER A 67 -5.96 14.74 3.90
CA SER A 67 -6.51 15.52 2.79
C SER A 67 -6.04 14.94 1.45
N GLU A 68 -6.74 15.26 0.37
CA GLU A 68 -6.38 14.78 -0.97
C GLU A 68 -4.93 15.15 -1.34
N ARG A 69 -4.50 16.39 -1.04
CA ARG A 69 -3.10 16.80 -1.22
C ARG A 69 -2.11 15.99 -0.39
N GLN A 70 -2.47 15.64 0.86
CA GLN A 70 -1.62 14.81 1.73
C GLN A 70 -1.50 13.38 1.19
N ARG A 71 -2.60 12.82 0.67
CA ARG A 71 -2.64 11.50 0.05
C ARG A 71 -1.77 11.45 -1.20
N LEU A 72 -1.95 12.40 -2.12
CA LEU A 72 -1.14 12.48 -3.34
C LEU A 72 0.35 12.69 -3.05
N ALA A 73 0.68 13.45 -2.00
CA ALA A 73 2.06 13.65 -1.56
C ALA A 73 2.70 12.35 -1.03
N ILE A 74 2.01 11.61 -0.15
CA ILE A 74 2.53 10.33 0.36
C ILE A 74 2.61 9.28 -0.74
N VAL A 75 1.60 9.16 -1.60
CA VAL A 75 1.60 8.19 -2.71
C VAL A 75 2.75 8.46 -3.68
N GLY A 76 2.97 9.73 -4.05
CA GLY A 76 4.09 10.10 -4.92
C GLY A 76 5.46 9.82 -4.28
N GLU A 77 5.58 10.04 -2.97
CA GLU A 77 6.82 9.75 -2.24
C GLU A 77 7.09 8.23 -2.17
N LEU A 78 6.06 7.41 -1.92
CA LEU A 78 6.15 5.94 -1.93
C LEU A 78 6.46 5.38 -3.32
N ALA A 79 6.00 6.05 -4.38
CA ALA A 79 6.37 5.74 -5.76
C ALA A 79 7.82 6.12 -6.10
N GLY A 80 8.56 6.74 -5.17
CA GLY A 80 9.94 7.16 -5.35
C GLY A 80 10.10 8.41 -6.23
N GLU A 81 9.05 9.23 -6.37
CA GLU A 81 9.13 10.47 -7.12
C GLU A 81 10.04 11.48 -6.41
N PRO A 82 10.90 12.22 -7.15
CA PRO A 82 11.77 13.21 -6.55
C PRO A 82 10.94 14.38 -6.00
N THR A 83 11.32 14.85 -4.81
CA THR A 83 10.60 15.91 -4.07
C THR A 83 10.34 17.15 -4.92
N THR A 84 11.28 17.54 -5.80
CA THR A 84 11.14 18.70 -6.69
C THR A 84 10.08 18.48 -7.78
N ALA A 85 10.04 17.30 -8.42
CA ALA A 85 9.04 17.00 -9.43
C ALA A 85 7.65 16.81 -8.80
N LEU A 86 7.59 16.17 -7.64
CA LEU A 86 6.35 15.99 -6.89
C LEU A 86 5.78 17.35 -6.42
N ALA A 87 6.64 18.24 -5.92
CA ALA A 87 6.26 19.58 -5.51
C ALA A 87 5.72 20.39 -6.70
N ARG A 88 6.40 20.32 -7.86
CA ARG A 88 5.95 20.94 -9.11
C ARG A 88 4.61 20.38 -9.59
N ARG A 89 4.40 19.06 -9.56
CA ARG A 89 3.13 18.41 -9.94
C ARG A 89 1.97 18.85 -9.05
N LEU A 90 2.23 19.03 -7.75
CA LEU A 90 1.24 19.44 -6.77
C LEU A 90 1.06 20.97 -6.67
N GLY A 91 1.85 21.75 -7.40
CA GLY A 91 1.83 23.21 -7.36
C GLY A 91 2.26 23.80 -6.01
N VAL A 92 3.15 23.12 -5.29
CA VAL A 92 3.65 23.55 -3.97
C VAL A 92 5.16 23.74 -3.99
N THR A 93 5.70 24.45 -3.01
CA THR A 93 7.16 24.54 -2.82
C THR A 93 7.69 23.24 -2.19
N PRO A 94 8.97 22.89 -2.37
CA PRO A 94 9.57 21.70 -1.75
C PRO A 94 9.44 21.69 -0.22
N ASN A 95 9.57 22.85 0.41
CA ASN A 95 9.41 23.00 1.86
C ASN A 95 7.95 22.76 2.30
N ALA A 96 6.98 23.25 1.51
CA ALA A 96 5.57 22.97 1.76
C ALA A 96 5.25 21.48 1.56
N LEU A 97 5.82 20.83 0.54
CA LEU A 97 5.70 19.39 0.33
C LEU A 97 6.24 18.59 1.52
N TYR A 98 7.42 18.95 2.02
CA TYR A 98 8.00 18.33 3.21
C TYR A 98 7.07 18.43 4.43
N LYS A 99 6.48 19.60 4.68
CA LYS A 99 5.52 19.74 5.79
C LYS A 99 4.25 18.91 5.56
N LEU A 100 3.73 18.87 4.33
CA LEU A 100 2.57 18.05 3.99
C LEU A 100 2.81 16.56 4.23
N THR A 101 3.95 16.02 3.78
CA THR A 101 4.29 14.61 3.99
C THR A 101 4.57 14.32 5.47
N HIS A 102 5.26 15.22 6.16
CA HIS A 102 5.52 15.10 7.59
C HIS A 102 4.21 15.04 8.40
N ASP A 103 3.28 15.96 8.14
CA ASP A 103 1.97 16.00 8.82
C ASP A 103 1.13 14.77 8.50
N ALA A 104 1.15 14.30 7.24
CA ALA A 104 0.47 13.08 6.85
C ALA A 104 1.03 11.85 7.58
N ARG A 105 2.36 11.70 7.68
CA ARG A 105 3.01 10.62 8.45
C ARG A 105 2.67 10.69 9.95
N ARG A 106 2.57 11.89 10.51
CA ARG A 106 2.18 12.08 11.91
C ARG A 106 0.74 11.61 12.13
N LYS A 107 -0.19 11.97 11.24
CA LYS A 107 -1.58 11.51 11.30
C LYS A 107 -1.73 9.99 11.19
N LEU A 108 -0.98 9.36 10.29
CA LEU A 108 -0.98 7.90 10.13
C LEU A 108 -0.43 7.21 11.39
N ARG A 109 0.68 7.68 11.95
CA ARG A 109 1.22 7.17 13.23
C ARG A 109 0.21 7.33 14.37
N CYS A 110 -0.46 8.47 14.46
CA CYS A 110 -1.51 8.66 15.46
C CYS A 110 -2.68 7.68 15.28
N ALA A 111 -3.09 7.40 14.03
CA ALA A 111 -4.16 6.44 13.75
C ALA A 111 -3.77 5.01 14.13
N LEU A 112 -2.52 4.60 13.83
CA LEU A 112 -1.98 3.32 14.27
C LEU A 112 -1.94 3.22 15.81
N ASN A 113 -1.39 4.23 16.49
CA ASN A 113 -1.34 4.22 17.96
C ASN A 113 -2.74 4.24 18.60
N GLU A 114 -3.73 4.87 17.96
CA GLU A 114 -5.11 4.85 18.42
C GLU A 114 -5.74 3.46 18.23
N ALA A 115 -5.43 2.78 17.12
CA ALA A 115 -5.87 1.42 16.86
C ALA A 115 -5.13 0.37 17.71
N GLU A 116 -3.90 0.64 18.16
CA GLU A 116 -3.21 -0.22 19.12
C GLU A 116 -3.74 -0.01 20.55
N ARG A 117 -4.24 1.20 20.88
CA ARG A 117 -4.88 1.50 22.18
C ARG A 117 -6.34 1.05 22.25
N ARG A 118 -7.04 1.02 21.12
CA ARG A 118 -8.40 0.48 21.00
C ARG A 118 -8.25 -0.98 20.60
N PRO A 119 -8.52 -1.97 21.47
CA PRO A 119 -8.49 -3.37 21.04
C PRO A 119 -9.37 -3.53 19.78
N PRO A 120 -8.93 -4.29 18.76
CA PRO A 120 -9.77 -4.56 17.60
C PRO A 120 -11.06 -5.18 18.11
N CYS A 121 -12.16 -4.47 17.95
CA CYS A 121 -13.48 -4.96 18.28
C CYS A 121 -13.92 -5.92 17.14
N SER A 122 -13.27 -7.07 17.06
CA SER A 122 -13.62 -8.20 16.19
C SER A 122 -12.78 -9.45 16.51
N ALA A 123 -12.92 -9.99 17.72
CA ALA A 123 -12.83 -11.44 17.91
C ALA A 123 -14.23 -12.11 17.91
N ASP A 124 -15.27 -11.33 17.58
CA ASP A 124 -16.63 -11.80 17.37
C ASP A 124 -17.05 -11.50 15.91
N ALA A 125 -16.31 -12.05 14.96
CA ALA A 125 -16.83 -12.29 13.62
C ALA A 125 -16.83 -13.80 13.42
N SER A 126 -17.96 -14.39 13.79
CA SER A 126 -18.32 -15.78 13.58
C SER A 126 -17.99 -16.20 12.15
N VAL A 127 -16.90 -16.95 11.97
CA VAL A 127 -16.88 -18.01 10.97
C VAL A 127 -17.44 -19.22 11.69
N GLN A 128 -18.77 -19.33 11.68
CA GLN A 128 -19.40 -20.64 11.69
C GLN A 128 -18.82 -21.38 10.49
N LEU A 129 -17.86 -22.26 10.76
CA LEU A 129 -17.81 -23.54 10.06
C LEU A 129 -19.08 -24.27 10.48
N ASP A 130 -20.20 -23.90 9.84
CA ASP A 130 -21.31 -24.81 9.71
C ASP A 130 -20.72 -26.04 9.03
N ALA A 131 -20.61 -27.11 9.81
CA ALA A 131 -20.50 -28.45 9.30
C ALA A 131 -21.52 -28.56 8.16
N CYS A 132 -21.07 -28.70 6.91
CA CYS A 132 -21.90 -29.29 5.89
C CYS A 132 -22.16 -30.72 6.36
N PRO A 133 -23.39 -31.13 6.72
CA PRO A 133 -23.70 -32.54 6.72
C PRO A 133 -23.62 -32.97 5.25
N THR A 134 -22.61 -33.77 4.91
CA THR A 134 -22.65 -34.60 3.71
C THR A 134 -23.89 -35.46 3.82
N LYS A 135 -24.96 -35.01 3.17
CA LYS A 135 -26.19 -35.75 3.00
C LYS A 135 -25.87 -36.92 2.06
N ASP A 136 -25.46 -38.04 2.64
CA ASP A 136 -25.50 -39.33 1.97
C ASP A 136 -26.95 -39.56 1.52
N SER A 137 -27.17 -39.35 0.22
CA SER A 137 -28.40 -39.70 -0.46
C SER A 137 -28.02 -40.40 -1.75
N SER A 138 -27.90 -41.72 -1.65
CA SER A 138 -28.00 -42.68 -2.74
C SER A 138 -28.68 -43.96 -2.22
N PRO A 139 -29.39 -44.68 -3.09
CA PRO A 139 -30.84 -44.88 -2.97
C PRO A 139 -31.21 -46.22 -2.35
N PRO A 140 -32.47 -46.43 -1.91
CA PRO A 140 -32.99 -47.79 -1.77
C PRO A 140 -33.52 -48.26 -3.14
N ASN A 141 -32.65 -48.99 -3.85
CA ASN A 141 -33.04 -49.91 -4.91
C ASN A 141 -33.19 -51.30 -4.28
N ASP A 142 -34.43 -51.75 -4.02
CA ASP A 142 -34.95 -53.02 -4.54
C ASP A 142 -36.26 -53.41 -3.83
N GLN A 143 -37.33 -53.45 -4.63
CA GLN A 143 -38.23 -54.59 -4.79
C GLN A 143 -38.61 -55.40 -3.54
N ARG A 144 -39.89 -55.33 -3.13
CA ARG A 144 -40.78 -56.51 -2.96
C ARG A 144 -42.23 -56.14 -2.54
N ALA A 145 -43.17 -56.87 -3.16
CA ALA A 145 -44.58 -57.10 -2.81
C ALA A 145 -45.54 -55.89 -3.04
N CYS A 146 -46.40 -55.81 -4.07
CA CYS A 146 -47.37 -56.76 -4.63
C CYS A 146 -48.31 -57.41 -3.59
N ILE A 147 -49.63 -57.17 -3.79
CA ILE A 147 -50.80 -57.90 -3.25
C ILE A 147 -51.21 -57.40 -1.84
N ARG A 148 -52.45 -56.97 -1.52
CA ARG A 148 -53.80 -57.18 -2.05
C ARG A 148 -54.72 -56.03 -1.62
#